data_AF-A0A528N7C3-F1
#
_entry.id   AF-A0A528N7C3-F1
#
_cell.length_a   1.000
_cell.length_b   1.000
_cell.length_c   1.000
_cell.angle_alpha   90.00
_cell.angle_beta   90.00
_cell.angle_gamma   90.00
#
_symmetry.space_group_name_H-M   'P 1'
#
loop_
_entity.id
_entity.type
_entity.pdbx_description
1 polymer ?
#
loop_
_entity_poly.entity_id
_entity_poly.type
_entity_poly.pdbx_seq_one_letter_code
_entity_poly.pdbx_strand_id
1 'polypeptide(L)'
;SALTAEPRPGHSSLFETIVRRVAQDQDISVRQACRRWFECYLDCALDPLVKLYDRFGVALEAHQQNSLLDLSQQGLPSRYFYRDSQGFYLSNSFRARWYGLVPEVVQIRSLFFDDRDIRERLSYYLIINQIFSVIARAGHDGLASEAELLAILRARLKKLAQELTGAGGEFATSLLDKPH
;
A
#
# COMPACT_ATOMS: atom_id res chain seq x y z
N SER A 1 -0.95 7.98 8.96
CA SER A 1 -0.95 7.70 10.41
C SER A 1 -2.23 8.18 11.09
N ALA A 2 -2.68 9.41 10.85
CA ALA A 2 -3.90 9.95 11.50
C ALA A 2 -5.18 9.13 11.23
N LEU A 3 -5.30 8.56 10.02
CA LEU A 3 -6.46 7.75 9.62
C LEU A 3 -6.72 6.56 10.57
N THR A 4 -5.65 5.87 10.97
CA THR A 4 -5.70 4.62 11.75
C THR A 4 -5.37 4.81 13.23
N ALA A 5 -5.19 6.06 13.67
CA ALA A 5 -4.87 6.40 15.04
C ALA A 5 -6.06 6.13 15.97
N GLU A 6 -5.78 5.86 17.24
CA GLU A 6 -6.83 5.73 18.26
C GLU A 6 -7.62 7.03 18.39
N PRO A 7 -8.96 6.96 18.43
CA PRO A 7 -9.76 8.12 18.75
C PRO A 7 -9.60 8.51 20.23
N ARG A 8 -10.07 9.72 20.55
CA ARG A 8 -10.26 10.08 21.96
C ARG A 8 -11.34 9.17 22.57
N PRO A 9 -11.28 8.86 23.89
CA PRO A 9 -12.31 8.08 24.55
C PRO A 9 -13.72 8.61 24.24
N GLY A 10 -14.63 7.71 23.86
CA GLY A 10 -16.02 8.04 23.51
C GLY A 10 -16.24 8.66 22.13
N HIS A 11 -15.21 8.75 21.27
CA HIS A 11 -15.34 9.27 19.90
C HIS A 11 -15.05 8.17 18.88
N SER A 12 -15.65 8.30 17.69
CA SER A 12 -15.31 7.48 16.53
C SER A 12 -13.93 7.82 15.98
N SER A 13 -13.25 6.84 15.40
CA SER A 13 -12.01 7.07 14.67
C SER A 13 -12.27 7.93 13.42
N LEU A 14 -11.21 8.56 12.89
CA LEU A 14 -11.31 9.27 11.62
C LEU A 14 -11.74 8.32 10.51
N PHE A 15 -11.21 7.09 10.51
CA PHE A 15 -11.55 6.09 9.50
C PHE A 15 -13.02 5.66 9.57
N GLU A 16 -13.53 5.36 10.77
CA GLU A 16 -14.95 5.06 10.99
C GLU A 16 -15.85 6.19 10.48
N THR A 17 -15.50 7.44 10.83
CA THR A 17 -16.26 8.62 10.41
C THR A 17 -16.35 8.72 8.89
N ILE A 18 -15.23 8.50 8.19
CA ILE A 18 -15.16 8.52 6.72
C ILE A 18 -16.01 7.39 6.12
N VAL A 19 -15.83 6.15 6.60
CA VAL A 19 -16.55 4.99 6.05
C VAL A 19 -18.06 5.09 6.27
N ARG A 20 -18.50 5.54 7.45
CA ARG A 20 -19.93 5.76 7.72
C ARG A 20 -20.52 6.85 6.84
N ARG A 21 -19.77 7.92 6.58
CA ARG A 21 -20.19 8.95 5.62
C ARG A 21 -20.32 8.39 4.21
N VAL A 22 -19.36 7.60 3.74
CA VAL A 22 -19.45 6.92 2.43
C VAL A 22 -20.68 6.02 2.36
N ALA A 23 -20.98 5.27 3.44
CA ALA A 23 -22.15 4.41 3.53
C ALA A 23 -23.46 5.20 3.40
N GLN A 24 -23.55 6.33 4.10
CA GLN A 24 -24.71 7.22 4.05
C GLN A 24 -24.86 7.90 2.68
N ASP A 25 -23.78 8.50 2.16
CA ASP A 25 -23.79 9.25 0.90
C ASP A 25 -24.12 8.36 -0.32
N GLN A 26 -23.84 7.06 -0.22
CA GLN A 26 -24.09 6.08 -1.30
C GLN A 26 -25.27 5.14 -1.04
N ASP A 27 -25.98 5.29 0.08
CA ASP A 27 -27.09 4.42 0.49
C ASP A 27 -26.75 2.91 0.49
N ILE A 28 -25.62 2.57 1.12
CA ILE A 28 -25.12 1.20 1.26
C ILE A 28 -24.80 0.85 2.70
N SER A 29 -24.65 -0.44 3.02
CA SER A 29 -24.23 -0.83 4.36
C SER A 29 -22.81 -0.37 4.69
N VAL A 30 -22.52 -0.13 5.97
CA VAL A 30 -21.17 0.23 6.46
C VAL A 30 -20.11 -0.79 6.02
N ARG A 31 -20.47 -2.08 6.02
CA ARG A 31 -19.61 -3.16 5.54
C ARG A 31 -19.28 -3.02 4.06
N GLN A 32 -20.27 -2.76 3.21
CA GLN A 32 -20.06 -2.53 1.78
C GLN A 32 -19.20 -1.28 1.54
N ALA A 33 -19.47 -0.20 2.26
CA ALA A 33 -18.67 1.03 2.18
C ALA A 33 -17.21 0.78 2.58
N CYS A 34 -16.96 0.04 3.66
CA CYS A 34 -15.62 -0.31 4.13
C CYS A 34 -14.84 -1.11 3.08
N ARG A 35 -15.47 -2.13 2.48
CA ARG A 35 -14.86 -2.92 1.40
C ARG A 35 -14.52 -2.04 0.20
N ARG A 36 -15.47 -1.22 -0.25
CA ARG A 36 -15.29 -0.32 -1.40
C ARG A 36 -14.17 0.69 -1.15
N TRP A 37 -14.15 1.28 0.05
CA TRP A 37 -13.08 2.19 0.46
C TRP A 37 -11.73 1.49 0.42
N PHE A 38 -11.63 0.26 0.95
CA PHE A 38 -10.39 -0.51 0.97
C PHE A 38 -9.93 -0.91 -0.44
N GLU A 39 -10.84 -1.29 -1.35
CA GLU A 39 -10.50 -1.55 -2.75
C GLU A 39 -9.92 -0.31 -3.44
N CYS A 40 -10.56 0.86 -3.30
CA CYS A 40 -10.05 2.13 -3.82
C CYS A 40 -8.70 2.53 -3.18
N TYR A 41 -8.52 2.22 -1.90
CA TYR A 41 -7.23 2.40 -1.22
C TYR A 41 -6.14 1.55 -1.86
N LEU A 42 -6.39 0.26 -2.13
CA LEU A 42 -5.42 -0.60 -2.80
C LEU A 42 -5.11 -0.12 -4.22
N ASP A 43 -6.11 0.37 -4.96
CA ASP A 43 -5.95 0.89 -6.31
C ASP A 43 -4.94 2.06 -6.39
N CYS A 44 -4.87 2.91 -5.36
CA CYS A 44 -3.96 4.06 -5.33
C CYS A 44 -2.71 3.86 -4.46
N ALA A 45 -2.74 3.03 -3.41
CA ALA A 45 -1.63 2.86 -2.47
C ALA A 45 -0.81 1.59 -2.69
N LEU A 46 -1.43 0.46 -3.09
CA LEU A 46 -0.72 -0.80 -3.33
C LEU A 46 -0.29 -0.92 -4.79
N ASP A 47 -1.27 -0.92 -5.70
CA ASP A 47 -1.05 -1.26 -7.11
C ASP A 47 0.04 -0.38 -7.76
N PRO A 48 0.07 0.95 -7.59
CA PRO A 48 1.09 1.79 -8.21
C PRO A 48 2.48 1.55 -7.65
N LEU A 49 2.61 1.25 -6.35
CA LEU A 49 3.92 1.01 -5.71
C LEU A 49 4.51 -0.33 -6.15
N VAL A 50 3.68 -1.37 -6.24
CA VAL A 50 4.12 -2.68 -6.76
C VAL A 50 4.50 -2.56 -8.24
N LYS A 51 3.72 -1.83 -9.05
CA LYS A 51 4.03 -1.57 -10.46
C LYS A 51 5.26 -0.68 -10.67
N LEU A 52 5.51 0.25 -9.75
CA LEU A 52 6.72 1.08 -9.77
C LEU A 52 7.96 0.21 -9.54
N TYR A 53 7.89 -0.71 -8.58
CA TYR A 53 8.97 -1.67 -8.34
C TYR A 53 9.16 -2.62 -9.53
N ASP A 54 8.06 -3.15 -10.08
CA ASP A 54 8.09 -4.01 -11.26
C ASP A 54 8.73 -3.34 -12.47
N ARG A 55 8.28 -2.11 -12.77
CA ARG A 55 8.66 -1.43 -14.00
C ARG A 55 10.01 -0.74 -13.90
N PHE A 56 10.43 -0.26 -12.74
CA PHE A 56 11.63 0.58 -12.63
C PHE A 56 12.63 0.11 -11.57
N GLY A 57 12.33 -0.96 -10.84
CA GLY A 57 13.15 -1.40 -9.72
C GLY A 57 13.19 -0.37 -8.59
N VAL A 58 12.18 0.51 -8.49
CA VAL A 58 12.08 1.55 -7.46
C VAL A 58 11.10 1.09 -6.40
N ALA A 59 11.57 0.98 -5.16
CA ALA A 59 10.71 0.72 -4.00
C ALA A 59 10.76 1.91 -3.04
N LEU A 60 9.61 2.27 -2.48
CA LEU A 60 9.48 3.38 -1.53
C LEU A 60 9.32 2.84 -0.11
N GLU A 61 9.89 3.53 0.86
CA GLU A 61 9.59 3.38 2.29
C GLU A 61 8.23 4.01 2.59
N ALA A 62 7.17 3.43 2.02
CA ALA A 62 5.80 3.91 2.09
C ALA A 62 5.14 3.63 3.45
N HIS A 63 5.81 3.93 4.56
CA HIS A 63 5.17 3.81 5.87
C HIS A 63 4.06 4.86 6.06
N GLN A 64 3.26 4.71 7.10
CA GLN A 64 2.07 5.53 7.30
C GLN A 64 2.31 7.04 7.43
N GLN A 65 3.51 7.45 7.84
CA GLN A 65 3.87 8.86 7.95
C GLN A 65 4.29 9.44 6.61
N ASN A 66 4.78 8.62 5.67
CA ASN A 66 5.15 9.04 4.32
C ASN A 66 3.98 8.92 3.31
N SER A 67 2.79 8.57 3.82
CA SER A 67 1.59 8.26 3.06
C SER A 67 0.51 9.31 3.25
N LEU A 68 0.09 9.98 2.18
CA LEU A 68 -1.05 10.90 2.16
C LEU A 68 -2.10 10.42 1.16
N LEU A 69 -3.38 10.47 1.56
CA LEU A 69 -4.51 10.07 0.70
C LEU A 69 -5.37 11.27 0.35
N ASP A 70 -5.75 11.36 -0.92
CA ASP A 70 -6.79 12.28 -1.38
C ASP A 70 -8.17 11.61 -1.26
N LEU A 71 -8.97 12.14 -0.33
CA LEU A 71 -10.35 11.70 -0.06
C LEU A 71 -11.39 12.71 -0.56
N SER A 72 -11.00 13.70 -1.37
CA SER A 72 -11.90 14.74 -1.89
C SER A 72 -13.06 14.17 -2.72
N GLN A 73 -12.86 12.99 -3.31
CA GLN A 73 -13.87 12.26 -4.07
C GLN A 73 -14.81 11.48 -3.13
N GLN A 74 -15.75 12.20 -2.51
CA GLN A 74 -16.84 11.59 -1.71
C GLN A 74 -16.32 10.71 -0.55
N GLY A 75 -15.14 10.99 -0.01
CA GLY A 75 -14.52 10.21 1.06
C GLY A 75 -13.81 8.94 0.62
N LEU A 76 -13.86 8.57 -0.67
CA LEU A 76 -13.12 7.44 -1.22
C LEU A 76 -11.67 7.84 -1.58
N PRO A 77 -10.68 6.97 -1.36
CA PRO A 77 -9.32 7.17 -1.81
C PRO A 77 -9.26 7.26 -3.33
N SER A 78 -8.75 8.37 -3.84
CA SER A 78 -8.63 8.62 -5.28
C SER A 78 -7.19 8.78 -5.73
N ARG A 79 -6.32 9.27 -4.83
CA ARG A 79 -4.88 9.47 -5.09
C ARG A 79 -4.07 9.19 -3.83
N TYR A 80 -2.85 8.73 -4.05
CA TYR A 80 -1.86 8.53 -3.01
C TYR A 80 -0.66 9.43 -3.31
N PHE A 81 -0.26 10.24 -2.33
CA PHE A 81 0.96 11.01 -2.40
C PHE A 81 1.97 10.45 -1.41
N TYR A 82 3.13 10.11 -1.94
CA TYR A 82 4.29 9.77 -1.14
C TYR A 82 5.05 11.06 -0.78
N ARG A 83 5.43 11.22 0.48
CA ARG A 83 6.31 12.29 0.94
C ARG A 83 7.53 11.66 1.60
N ASP A 84 8.72 12.14 1.21
CA ASP A 84 10.08 11.80 1.69
C ASP A 84 10.98 11.56 0.47
N SER A 85 12.06 12.34 0.34
CA SER A 85 12.99 12.22 -0.79
C SER A 85 14.21 11.34 -0.48
N GLN A 86 14.30 10.79 0.73
CA GLN A 86 15.41 9.96 1.19
C GLN A 86 15.02 8.49 1.38
N GLY A 87 13.73 8.19 1.59
CA GLY A 87 13.22 6.83 1.82
C GLY A 87 12.91 6.02 0.54
N PHE A 88 13.85 5.86 -0.39
CA PHE A 88 13.64 4.96 -1.55
C PHE A 88 14.85 4.10 -1.89
N TYR A 89 14.59 2.99 -2.57
CA TYR A 89 15.57 1.99 -2.96
C TYR A 89 15.53 1.74 -4.46
N LEU A 90 16.70 1.58 -5.07
CA LEU A 90 16.87 1.12 -6.45
C LEU A 90 17.38 -0.32 -6.44
N SER A 91 16.80 -1.16 -7.29
CA SER A 91 17.22 -2.55 -7.46
C SER A 91 18.57 -2.64 -8.21
N ASN A 92 19.48 -3.46 -7.69
CA ASN A 92 20.73 -3.84 -8.36
C ASN A 92 20.46 -4.48 -9.74
N SER A 93 19.40 -5.29 -9.86
CA SER A 93 19.00 -5.91 -11.13
C SER A 93 18.60 -4.88 -12.20
N PHE A 94 18.22 -3.67 -11.79
CA PHE A 94 17.83 -2.57 -12.69
C PHE A 94 18.97 -1.57 -12.96
N ARG A 95 20.18 -1.82 -12.44
CA ARG A 95 21.32 -0.90 -12.54
C ARG A 95 21.69 -0.53 -13.98
N ALA A 96 21.72 -1.50 -14.89
CA ALA A 96 22.03 -1.26 -16.31
C ALA A 96 20.98 -0.36 -16.98
N ARG A 97 19.70 -0.54 -16.62
CA ARG A 97 18.62 0.31 -17.12
C ARG A 97 18.74 1.74 -16.61
N TRP A 98 19.04 1.91 -15.32
CA TRP A 98 19.28 3.22 -14.74
C TRP A 98 20.51 3.91 -15.34
N TYR A 99 21.56 3.15 -15.69
CA TYR A 99 22.71 3.70 -16.41
C TYR A 99 22.32 4.31 -17.76
N GLY A 100 21.40 3.67 -18.49
CA GLY A 100 20.90 4.20 -19.76
C GLY A 100 19.98 5.42 -19.65
N LEU A 101 19.34 5.62 -18.48
CA LEU A 101 18.39 6.73 -18.26
C LEU A 101 19.06 7.94 -17.58
N VAL A 102 19.82 7.67 -16.51
CA VAL A 102 20.46 8.68 -15.65
C VAL A 102 21.80 8.12 -15.16
N PRO A 103 22.88 8.20 -15.95
CA PRO A 103 24.18 7.59 -15.61
C PRO A 103 24.74 7.99 -14.23
N GLU A 104 24.45 9.22 -13.79
CA GLU A 104 24.91 9.79 -12.52
C GLU A 104 24.33 9.05 -11.32
N VAL A 105 23.06 8.59 -11.40
CA VAL A 105 22.40 7.90 -10.27
C VAL A 105 23.14 6.62 -9.92
N VAL A 106 23.70 5.95 -10.93
CA VAL A 106 24.40 4.66 -10.79
C VAL A 106 25.69 4.79 -9.99
N GLN A 107 26.28 5.99 -9.95
CA GLN A 107 27.47 6.27 -9.16
C GLN A 107 27.15 6.36 -7.66
N ILE A 108 25.89 6.62 -7.29
CA ILE A 108 25.44 6.71 -5.90
C ILE A 108 25.13 5.29 -5.39
N ARG A 109 26.19 4.53 -5.05
CA ARG A 109 26.08 3.12 -4.66
C ARG A 109 25.12 2.87 -3.50
N SER A 110 24.97 3.81 -2.58
CA SER A 110 24.07 3.72 -1.43
C SER A 110 22.58 3.72 -1.78
N LEU A 111 22.21 4.05 -3.03
CA LEU A 111 20.83 3.95 -3.51
C LEU A 111 20.47 2.56 -4.03
N PHE A 112 21.46 1.71 -4.30
CA PHE A 112 21.26 0.41 -4.94
C PHE A 112 21.35 -0.74 -3.94
N PHE A 113 20.31 -1.58 -3.93
CA PHE A 113 20.13 -2.67 -2.98
C PHE A 113 19.82 -3.98 -3.72
N ASP A 114 20.05 -5.10 -3.04
CA ASP A 114 19.66 -6.40 -3.55
C ASP A 114 18.14 -6.56 -3.49
N ASP A 115 17.58 -7.23 -4.51
CA ASP A 115 16.12 -7.35 -4.68
C ASP A 115 15.45 -8.04 -3.50
N ARG A 116 16.17 -8.95 -2.83
CA ARG A 116 15.70 -9.59 -1.60
C ARG A 116 15.50 -8.58 -0.47
N ASP A 117 16.49 -7.73 -0.24
CA ASP A 117 16.46 -6.71 0.82
C ASP A 117 15.35 -5.68 0.56
N ILE A 118 15.17 -5.30 -0.71
CA ILE A 118 14.09 -4.43 -1.14
C ILE A 118 12.74 -5.09 -0.87
N ARG A 119 12.56 -6.36 -1.25
CA ARG A 119 11.30 -7.09 -1.00
C ARG A 119 10.98 -7.18 0.48
N GLU A 120 11.96 -7.44 1.34
CA GLU A 120 11.77 -7.51 2.79
C GLU A 120 11.31 -6.15 3.36
N ARG A 121 11.98 -5.06 2.97
CA ARG A 121 11.62 -3.69 3.41
C ARG A 121 10.28 -3.23 2.88
N LEU A 122 10.01 -3.45 1.59
CA LEU A 122 8.74 -3.11 0.97
C LEU A 122 7.59 -3.90 1.61
N SER A 123 7.81 -5.19 1.93
CA SER A 123 6.82 -6.01 2.63
C SER A 123 6.50 -5.41 4.00
N TYR A 124 7.53 -5.03 4.75
CA TYR A 124 7.35 -4.45 6.06
C TYR A 124 6.60 -3.10 6.00
N TYR A 125 7.07 -2.15 5.18
CA TYR A 125 6.49 -0.81 5.18
C TYR A 125 5.09 -0.77 4.54
N LEU A 126 4.92 -1.37 3.36
CA LEU A 126 3.66 -1.29 2.62
C LEU A 126 2.61 -2.24 3.20
N ILE A 127 2.98 -3.48 3.49
CA ILE A 127 1.99 -4.48 3.95
C ILE A 127 1.79 -4.38 5.45
N ILE A 128 2.85 -4.58 6.23
CA ILE A 128 2.75 -4.74 7.69
C ILE A 128 2.46 -3.40 8.39
N ASN A 129 3.26 -2.38 8.11
CA ASN A 129 3.14 -1.09 8.78
C ASN A 129 1.92 -0.30 8.29
N GLN A 130 1.63 -0.35 6.98
CA GLN A 130 0.62 0.50 6.37
C GLN A 130 -0.71 -0.22 6.15
N ILE A 131 -0.79 -1.20 5.25
CA ILE A 131 -2.06 -1.84 4.86
C ILE A 131 -2.70 -2.60 6.03
N PHE A 132 -1.94 -3.39 6.79
CA PHE A 132 -2.48 -4.14 7.93
C PHE A 132 -3.03 -3.23 9.03
N SER A 133 -2.52 -2.02 9.20
CA SER A 133 -3.10 -1.09 10.16
C SER A 133 -4.46 -0.54 9.71
N VAL A 134 -4.71 -0.43 8.40
CA VAL A 134 -6.05 -0.09 7.88
C VAL A 134 -7.01 -1.25 8.12
N ILE A 135 -6.56 -2.49 7.88
CA ILE A 135 -7.34 -3.70 8.13
C ILE A 135 -7.69 -3.83 9.62
N ALA A 136 -6.68 -3.72 10.49
CA ALA A 136 -6.85 -3.80 11.93
C ALA A 136 -7.79 -2.70 12.44
N ARG A 137 -7.68 -1.46 11.93
CA ARG A 137 -8.61 -0.38 12.31
C ARG A 137 -10.04 -0.69 11.88
N ALA A 138 -10.27 -1.21 10.67
CA ALA A 138 -11.62 -1.61 10.24
C ALA A 138 -12.23 -2.68 11.15
N GLY A 139 -11.42 -3.67 11.55
CA GLY A 139 -11.83 -4.74 12.45
C GLY A 139 -12.16 -4.22 13.85
N HIS A 140 -11.26 -3.41 14.42
CA HIS A 140 -11.43 -2.76 15.72
C HIS A 140 -12.70 -1.90 15.80
N ASP A 141 -12.97 -1.12 14.74
CA ASP A 141 -14.13 -0.22 14.69
C ASP A 141 -15.42 -0.94 14.24
N GLY A 142 -15.37 -2.26 14.01
CA GLY A 142 -16.52 -3.07 13.63
C GLY A 142 -17.10 -2.76 12.24
N LEU A 143 -16.29 -2.22 11.32
CA LEU A 143 -16.72 -1.79 9.98
C LEU A 143 -16.77 -2.97 9.01
N ALA A 144 -15.77 -3.85 9.07
CA ALA A 144 -15.67 -5.11 8.36
C ALA A 144 -14.73 -6.04 9.14
N SER A 145 -14.82 -7.36 8.94
CA SER A 145 -13.87 -8.28 9.59
C SER A 145 -12.49 -8.20 8.94
N GLU A 146 -11.44 -8.41 9.73
CA GLU A 146 -10.07 -8.45 9.20
C GLU A 146 -9.92 -9.56 8.15
N ALA A 147 -10.52 -10.72 8.37
CA ALA A 147 -10.49 -11.86 7.44
C ALA A 147 -11.04 -11.49 6.06
N GLU A 148 -12.08 -10.65 6.01
CA GLU A 148 -12.68 -10.19 4.76
C GLU A 148 -11.77 -9.24 3.99
N LEU A 149 -11.15 -8.27 4.67
CA LEU A 149 -10.22 -7.34 4.03
C LEU A 149 -8.89 -8.02 3.65
N LEU A 150 -8.43 -8.97 4.45
CA LEU A 150 -7.28 -9.84 4.11
C LEU A 150 -7.57 -10.67 2.86
N ALA A 151 -8.80 -11.17 2.68
CA ALA A 151 -9.20 -11.87 1.46
C ALA A 151 -9.16 -10.94 0.23
N ILE A 152 -9.59 -9.69 0.36
CA ILE A 152 -9.48 -8.66 -0.71
C ILE A 152 -8.00 -8.40 -1.04
N LEU A 153 -7.15 -8.17 -0.03
CA LEU A 153 -5.72 -7.97 -0.24
C LEU A 153 -5.07 -9.18 -0.91
N ARG A 154 -5.37 -10.40 -0.45
CA ARG A 154 -4.84 -11.63 -1.05
C ARG A 154 -5.26 -11.78 -2.51
N ALA A 155 -6.52 -11.51 -2.82
CA ALA A 155 -7.01 -11.54 -4.21
C ALA A 155 -6.30 -10.50 -5.07
N ARG A 156 -6.06 -9.29 -4.54
CA ARG A 156 -5.32 -8.24 -5.24
C ARG A 156 -3.86 -8.62 -5.50
N LEU A 157 -3.17 -9.18 -4.50
CA LEU A 157 -1.80 -9.68 -4.64
C LEU A 157 -1.70 -10.81 -5.66
N LYS A 158 -2.65 -11.76 -5.68
CA LYS A 158 -2.71 -12.82 -6.69
C LYS A 158 -2.83 -12.25 -8.11
N LYS A 159 -3.69 -11.25 -8.28
CA LYS A 159 -3.85 -10.56 -9.56
C LYS A 159 -2.54 -9.88 -9.99
N LEU A 160 -1.89 -9.14 -9.09
CA LEU A 160 -0.59 -8.52 -9.38
C LEU A 160 0.49 -9.55 -9.73
N ALA A 161 0.54 -10.68 -9.03
CA ALA A 161 1.47 -11.77 -9.32
C ALA A 161 1.25 -12.42 -10.69
N GLN A 162 0.01 -12.39 -11.21
CA GLN A 162 -0.32 -12.91 -12.54
C GLN A 162 -0.07 -11.89 -13.66
N GLU A 163 -0.29 -10.60 -13.38
CA GLU A 163 -0.18 -9.52 -14.36
C GLU A 163 1.26 -9.01 -14.55
N LEU A 164 2.10 -9.12 -13.51
CA LEU A 164 3.45 -8.56 -13.48
C LEU A 164 4.49 -9.66 -13.65
N THR A 165 5.49 -9.41 -14.50
CA THR A 165 6.53 -10.39 -14.85
C THR A 165 7.90 -10.09 -14.26
N GLY A 166 8.07 -8.94 -13.57
CA GLY A 166 9.34 -8.50 -13.00
C GLY A 166 9.35 -8.54 -11.47
N ALA A 167 10.14 -7.65 -10.88
CA ALA A 167 10.39 -7.62 -9.44
C ALA A 167 9.13 -7.38 -8.59
N GLY A 168 8.11 -6.70 -9.14
CA GLY A 168 6.84 -6.49 -8.44
C GLY A 168 5.96 -7.74 -8.45
N GLY A 169 5.99 -8.52 -9.54
CA GLY A 169 5.38 -9.84 -9.58
C GLY A 169 6.00 -10.80 -8.56
N GLU A 170 7.34 -10.86 -8.52
CA GLU A 170 8.06 -11.65 -7.52
C GLU A 170 7.74 -11.21 -6.08
N PHE A 171 7.66 -9.90 -5.84
CA PHE A 171 7.25 -9.35 -4.55
C PHE A 171 5.85 -9.86 -4.16
N ALA A 172 4.86 -9.73 -5.05
CA ALA A 172 3.49 -10.18 -4.79
C ALA A 172 3.41 -11.68 -4.52
N THR A 173 4.11 -12.50 -5.31
CA THR A 173 4.23 -13.96 -5.09
C THR A 173 4.85 -14.28 -3.73
N SER A 174 5.92 -13.59 -3.35
CA SER A 174 6.61 -13.83 -2.07
C SER A 174 5.72 -13.58 -0.85
N LEU A 175 4.71 -12.70 -0.96
CA LEU A 175 3.74 -12.45 0.11
C LEU A 175 2.64 -13.52 0.19
N LEU A 176 2.42 -14.27 -0.88
CA LEU A 176 1.41 -15.33 -0.96
C LEU A 176 1.95 -16.69 -0.51
N ASP A 177 3.25 -16.92 -0.72
CA ASP A 177 3.89 -18.24 -0.54
C ASP A 177 4.69 -18.39 0.76
N LYS A 178 4.94 -17.30 1.50
CA LYS A 178 5.62 -17.39 2.81
C LYS A 178 4.73 -18.14 3.81
N PRO A 179 5.14 -19.32 4.31
CA PRO A 179 4.49 -19.94 5.47
C PRO A 179 4.73 -19.06 6.69
N HIS A 180 3.73 -18.98 7.56
CA HIS A 180 3.86 -18.39 8.90
C HIS A 180 4.94 -19.10 9.73
#